data_AF-A0A1Z5KE15-F1
#
_entry.id   AF-A0A1Z5KE15-F1
#
_cell.length_a   1.000
_cell.length_b   1.000
_cell.length_c   1.000
_cell.angle_alpha   90.00
_cell.angle_beta   90.00
_cell.angle_gamma   90.00
#
_symmetry.space_group_name_H-M   'P 1'
#
loop_
_entity.id
_entity.type
_entity.pdbx_description
1 polymer ?
#
loop_
_entity_poly.entity_id
_entity_poly.type
_entity_poly.pdbx_seq_one_letter_code
_entity_poly.pdbx_strand_id
1 'polypeptide(L)'
;MGNTDGDCSLIEMLHLHDCLRTSLQSLLREVEFFLHCAEQKTSTLSELRILSQKIYGRFQIIWSVFQAHSSAEDEFLWPAVEATGYASVKDDSVSSSSHSNTIRFIREESSYKKEHAEEQQKFVQINQLLLQVSEAIDKNKIFSDAFQQLARDLEVKMRALLQHLRDHLDKEETYYIPIVKEKLSVSEVNDLIGQIMGRRSAATMANILDLALENLHGAERLSVLEHMKEALSGTYFDRWLQMSGLSLEAEMEESKTEIDQRSYKRQRSESIENEPSSLSSKQEVDIGNMLKMLRSNLAAKMSRGPRKQAQLSKLILAVLENSSLTNGQKMSTIRCLTDSVSRIPVTEGLSA
;
A
#
# COMPACT_ATOMS: atom_id res chain seq x y z
N MET A 1 29.27 -8.55 21.52
CA MET A 1 27.83 -8.33 21.26
C MET A 1 27.74 -6.98 20.58
N GLY A 2 27.76 -6.98 19.24
CA GLY A 2 27.78 -5.75 18.43
C GLY A 2 26.36 -5.35 18.08
N ASN A 3 26.05 -4.06 18.21
CA ASN A 3 24.79 -3.43 17.82
C ASN A 3 24.39 -3.83 16.40
N THR A 4 23.28 -4.56 16.25
CA THR A 4 22.64 -4.92 14.97
C THR A 4 21.45 -4.03 14.63
N ASP A 5 21.00 -3.17 15.54
CA ASP A 5 19.82 -2.32 15.33
C ASP A 5 19.99 -1.29 14.21
N GLY A 6 21.23 -1.03 13.77
CA GLY A 6 21.50 -0.03 12.75
C GLY A 6 21.39 -0.49 11.30
N ASP A 7 21.40 -1.79 11.04
CA ASP A 7 21.19 -2.32 9.70
C ASP A 7 19.69 -2.50 9.37
N CYS A 8 18.81 -2.46 10.38
CA CYS A 8 17.38 -2.75 10.22
C CYS A 8 16.71 -1.87 9.16
N SER A 9 16.89 -0.54 9.21
CA SER A 9 16.18 0.38 8.31
C SER A 9 16.61 0.28 6.83
N LEU A 10 17.88 0.02 6.56
CA LEU A 10 18.35 -0.23 5.18
C LEU A 10 17.95 -1.63 4.71
N ILE A 11 17.92 -2.61 5.61
CA ILE A 11 17.38 -3.94 5.33
C ILE A 11 15.91 -3.84 4.90
N GLU A 12 15.09 -3.02 5.55
CA GLU A 12 13.69 -2.80 5.15
C GLU A 12 13.56 -2.20 3.73
N MET A 13 14.49 -1.34 3.32
CA MET A 13 14.53 -0.81 1.95
C MET A 13 14.81 -1.93 0.93
N LEU A 14 15.78 -2.80 1.22
CA LEU A 14 16.08 -3.98 0.39
C LEU A 14 14.88 -4.94 0.31
N HIS A 15 14.17 -5.16 1.43
CA HIS A 15 12.94 -5.94 1.43
C HIS A 15 11.86 -5.31 0.55
N LEU A 16 11.71 -3.99 0.58
CA LEU A 16 10.77 -3.30 -0.30
C LEU A 16 11.14 -3.48 -1.79
N HIS A 17 12.43 -3.44 -2.13
CA HIS A 17 12.91 -3.72 -3.49
C HIS A 17 12.55 -5.14 -3.93
N ASP A 18 12.78 -6.13 -3.07
CA ASP A 18 12.39 -7.52 -3.30
C ASP A 18 10.87 -7.64 -3.54
N CYS A 19 10.06 -6.96 -2.72
CA CYS A 19 8.60 -6.96 -2.86
C CYS A 19 8.16 -6.29 -4.16
N LEU A 20 8.79 -5.18 -4.58
CA LEU A 20 8.50 -4.54 -5.87
C LEU A 20 8.84 -5.47 -7.05
N ARG A 21 10.04 -6.08 -7.03
CA ARG A 21 10.50 -7.02 -8.08
C ARG A 21 9.57 -8.22 -8.21
N THR A 22 9.21 -8.84 -7.09
CA THR A 22 8.36 -10.04 -7.05
C THR A 22 6.92 -9.74 -7.43
N SER A 23 6.34 -8.66 -6.91
CA SER A 23 4.96 -8.26 -7.18
C SER A 23 4.76 -7.86 -8.64
N LEU A 24 5.70 -7.11 -9.23
CA LEU A 24 5.63 -6.74 -10.64
C LEU A 24 5.81 -7.94 -11.57
N GLN A 25 6.71 -8.87 -11.23
CA GLN A 25 6.86 -10.13 -11.96
C GLN A 25 5.61 -11.01 -11.86
N SER A 26 4.96 -11.03 -10.70
CA SER A 26 3.69 -11.74 -10.48
C SER A 26 2.56 -11.12 -11.31
N LEU A 27 2.44 -9.79 -11.30
CA LEU A 27 1.47 -9.05 -12.10
C LEU A 27 1.66 -9.30 -13.60
N LEU A 28 2.91 -9.34 -14.09
CA LEU A 28 3.18 -9.68 -15.49
C LEU A 28 2.63 -11.07 -15.87
N ARG A 29 2.82 -12.08 -15.01
CA ARG A 29 2.28 -13.43 -15.26
C ARG A 29 0.75 -13.44 -15.29
N GLU A 30 0.10 -12.64 -14.44
CA GLU A 30 -1.36 -12.50 -14.47
C GLU A 30 -1.85 -11.83 -15.75
N VAL A 31 -1.13 -10.81 -16.23
CA VAL A 31 -1.42 -10.17 -17.52
C VAL A 31 -1.27 -11.20 -18.65
N GLU A 32 -0.16 -11.93 -18.70
CA GLU A 32 0.07 -12.98 -19.72
C GLU A 32 -1.04 -14.05 -19.69
N PHE A 33 -1.42 -14.51 -18.50
CA PHE A 33 -2.53 -15.46 -18.33
C PHE A 33 -3.87 -14.89 -18.81
N PHE A 34 -4.20 -13.66 -18.41
CA PHE A 34 -5.43 -12.98 -18.84
C PHE A 34 -5.49 -12.84 -20.37
N LEU A 35 -4.39 -12.43 -21.00
CA LEU A 35 -4.31 -12.27 -22.45
C LEU A 35 -4.44 -13.61 -23.17
N HIS A 36 -3.80 -14.66 -22.65
CA HIS A 36 -3.94 -16.02 -23.17
C HIS A 36 -5.40 -16.51 -23.09
N CYS A 37 -6.08 -16.29 -21.96
CA CYS A 37 -7.49 -16.63 -21.81
C CYS A 37 -8.39 -15.90 -22.82
N ALA A 38 -8.11 -14.62 -23.06
CA ALA A 38 -8.85 -13.81 -24.03
C ALA A 38 -8.63 -14.29 -25.48
N GLU A 39 -7.39 -14.64 -25.84
CA GLU A 39 -7.03 -15.14 -27.16
C GLU A 39 -7.63 -16.52 -27.45
N GLN A 40 -7.45 -17.47 -26.51
CA GLN A 40 -7.91 -18.85 -26.67
C GLN A 40 -9.42 -19.02 -26.42
N LYS A 41 -10.11 -17.95 -26.01
CA LYS A 41 -11.54 -17.97 -25.66
C LYS A 41 -11.88 -19.01 -24.59
N THR A 42 -10.95 -19.27 -23.68
CA THR A 42 -11.09 -20.28 -22.62
C THR A 42 -11.85 -19.76 -21.41
N SER A 43 -12.11 -18.45 -21.35
CA SER A 43 -12.86 -17.80 -20.27
C SER A 43 -14.05 -17.02 -20.80
N THR A 44 -15.09 -16.95 -19.98
CA THR A 44 -16.27 -16.11 -20.21
C THR A 44 -15.93 -14.62 -20.10
N LEU A 45 -16.75 -13.77 -20.72
CA LEU A 45 -16.59 -12.32 -20.63
C LEU A 45 -16.62 -11.82 -19.17
N SER A 46 -17.45 -12.45 -18.32
CA SER A 46 -17.54 -12.13 -16.89
C SER A 46 -16.25 -12.45 -16.15
N GLU A 47 -15.63 -13.60 -16.41
CA GLU A 47 -14.35 -13.98 -15.82
C GLU A 47 -13.23 -13.05 -16.27
N LEU A 48 -13.17 -12.72 -17.56
CA LEU A 48 -12.19 -11.76 -18.08
C LEU A 48 -12.33 -10.37 -17.45
N ARG A 49 -13.57 -9.93 -17.18
CA ARG A 49 -13.82 -8.67 -16.47
C ARG A 49 -13.29 -8.70 -15.05
N ILE A 50 -13.53 -9.79 -14.32
CA ILE A 50 -13.03 -9.97 -12.94
C ILE A 50 -11.49 -9.98 -12.94
N LEU A 51 -10.87 -10.72 -13.86
CA LEU A 51 -9.41 -10.77 -13.99
C LEU A 51 -8.82 -9.39 -14.31
N SER A 52 -9.40 -8.67 -15.27
CA SER A 52 -8.96 -7.31 -15.62
C SER A 52 -9.06 -6.34 -14.44
N GLN A 53 -10.14 -6.41 -13.65
CA GLN A 53 -10.30 -5.58 -12.45
C GLN A 53 -9.26 -5.90 -11.37
N LYS A 54 -8.96 -7.19 -11.15
CA LYS A 54 -7.91 -7.63 -10.21
C LYS A 54 -6.54 -7.13 -10.64
N ILE A 55 -6.17 -7.34 -11.90
CA ILE A 55 -4.90 -6.86 -12.49
C ILE A 55 -4.79 -5.35 -12.33
N TYR A 56 -5.85 -4.60 -12.65
CA TYR A 56 -5.85 -3.16 -12.50
C TYR A 56 -5.65 -2.71 -11.05
N GLY A 57 -6.35 -3.33 -10.10
CA GLY A 57 -6.21 -3.04 -8.68
C GLY A 57 -4.78 -3.28 -8.18
N ARG A 58 -4.20 -4.43 -8.51
CA ARG A 58 -2.81 -4.77 -8.14
C ARG A 58 -1.79 -3.83 -8.78
N PHE A 59 -1.99 -3.48 -10.05
CA PHE A 59 -1.18 -2.48 -10.73
C PHE A 59 -1.18 -1.12 -10.01
N GLN A 60 -2.35 -0.65 -9.56
CA GLN A 60 -2.46 0.62 -8.82
C GLN A 60 -1.71 0.58 -7.48
N ILE A 61 -1.75 -0.55 -6.77
CA ILE A 61 -1.00 -0.75 -5.51
C ILE A 61 0.50 -0.67 -5.80
N ILE A 62 1.01 -1.46 -6.74
CA ILE A 62 2.44 -1.48 -7.11
C ILE A 62 2.90 -0.08 -7.54
N TRP A 63 2.12 0.59 -8.39
CA TRP A 63 2.46 1.94 -8.84
C TRP A 63 2.49 2.96 -7.69
N SER A 64 1.51 2.91 -6.79
CA SER A 64 1.49 3.77 -5.60
C SER A 64 2.69 3.54 -4.69
N VAL A 65 3.14 2.30 -4.53
CA VAL A 65 4.33 1.97 -3.72
C VAL A 65 5.59 2.48 -4.40
N PHE A 66 5.75 2.26 -5.71
CA PHE A 66 6.88 2.77 -6.47
C PHE A 66 6.95 4.32 -6.42
N GLN A 67 5.82 5.02 -6.51
CA GLN A 67 5.77 6.47 -6.33
C GLN A 67 6.26 6.90 -4.95
N ALA A 68 5.83 6.19 -3.90
CA ALA A 68 6.26 6.48 -2.54
C ALA A 68 7.75 6.17 -2.32
N HIS A 69 8.27 5.14 -2.98
CA HIS A 69 9.68 4.74 -3.00
C HIS A 69 10.56 5.82 -3.65
N SER A 70 10.37 6.06 -4.95
CA SER A 70 11.16 7.01 -5.73
C SER A 70 11.11 8.45 -5.18
N SER A 71 9.94 8.90 -4.70
CA SER A 71 9.85 10.22 -4.05
C SER A 71 10.60 10.30 -2.72
N ALA A 72 10.65 9.21 -1.94
CA ALA A 72 11.41 9.19 -0.70
C ALA A 72 12.92 9.32 -0.95
N GLU A 73 13.41 8.71 -2.01
CA GLU A 73 14.81 8.83 -2.42
C GLU A 73 15.12 10.25 -2.89
N ASP A 74 14.29 10.79 -3.79
CA ASP A 74 14.47 12.11 -4.38
C ASP A 74 14.37 13.27 -3.37
N GLU A 75 13.49 13.14 -2.37
CA GLU A 75 13.19 14.20 -1.40
C GLU A 75 13.98 14.11 -0.10
N PHE A 76 14.45 12.92 0.31
CA PHE A 76 15.07 12.71 1.63
C PHE A 76 16.45 12.09 1.54
N LEU A 77 16.57 10.91 0.92
CA LEU A 77 17.83 10.16 0.97
C LEU A 77 18.92 10.83 0.12
N TRP A 78 18.61 11.27 -1.10
CA TRP A 78 19.58 11.97 -1.95
C TRP A 78 20.07 13.27 -1.33
N PRO A 79 19.20 14.20 -0.89
CA PRO A 79 19.63 15.41 -0.22
C PRO A 79 20.44 15.17 1.06
N ALA A 80 20.13 14.11 1.81
CA ALA A 80 20.87 13.78 3.02
C ALA A 80 22.31 13.36 2.72
N VAL A 81 22.53 12.51 1.72
CA VAL A 81 23.88 12.13 1.28
C VAL A 81 24.62 13.35 0.71
N GLU A 82 23.93 14.21 -0.03
CA GLU A 82 24.50 15.46 -0.58
C GLU A 82 25.06 16.36 0.54
N ALA A 83 24.28 16.53 1.62
CA ALA A 83 24.60 17.38 2.77
C ALA A 83 25.86 16.93 3.54
N THR A 84 26.29 15.67 3.39
CA THR A 84 27.54 15.16 3.99
C THR A 84 28.81 15.74 3.34
N GLY A 85 28.66 16.54 2.28
CA GLY A 85 29.78 17.08 1.52
C GLY A 85 30.29 16.14 0.43
N TYR A 86 29.68 14.96 0.26
CA TYR A 86 30.01 14.05 -0.85
C TYR A 86 29.81 14.71 -2.23
N ALA A 87 28.83 15.62 -2.33
CA ALA A 87 28.59 16.44 -3.51
C ALA A 87 29.22 17.85 -3.45
N SER A 88 29.63 18.32 -2.27
CA SER A 88 30.21 19.65 -2.06
C SER A 88 31.72 19.57 -1.82
N VAL A 89 32.48 19.30 -2.89
CA VAL A 89 33.82 19.87 -3.03
C VAL A 89 33.69 21.06 -3.98
N LYS A 90 33.16 22.17 -3.47
CA LYS A 90 33.34 23.47 -4.13
C LYS A 90 34.75 23.94 -3.80
N ASP A 91 35.59 23.91 -4.83
CA ASP A 91 36.69 24.84 -5.08
C ASP A 91 37.42 25.33 -3.81
N ASP A 92 38.47 24.60 -3.41
CA ASP A 92 39.80 25.16 -3.16
C ASP A 92 40.70 24.08 -2.53
N SER A 93 41.68 23.61 -3.31
CA SER A 93 42.92 22.95 -2.85
C SER A 93 42.94 21.45 -2.44
N VAL A 94 42.13 20.56 -3.04
CA VAL A 94 42.27 19.10 -2.80
C VAL A 94 42.51 18.31 -4.10
N SER A 95 43.44 17.36 -3.99
CA SER A 95 44.00 16.44 -5.00
C SER A 95 42.99 15.83 -6.00
N SER A 96 43.46 15.62 -7.24
CA SER A 96 42.71 15.16 -8.43
C SER A 96 41.81 13.91 -8.27
N SER A 97 41.97 13.14 -7.20
CA SER A 97 41.12 11.97 -6.90
C SER A 97 39.74 12.37 -6.35
N SER A 98 39.66 13.41 -5.53
CA SER A 98 38.40 13.80 -4.85
C SER A 98 37.42 14.47 -5.82
N HIS A 99 37.93 15.26 -6.77
CA HIS A 99 37.13 15.97 -7.77
C HIS A 99 36.40 15.01 -8.75
N SER A 100 36.99 13.85 -9.04
CA SER A 100 36.37 12.84 -9.91
C SER A 100 35.16 12.17 -9.27
N ASN A 101 35.13 12.05 -7.94
CA ASN A 101 34.03 11.41 -7.22
C ASN A 101 32.83 12.33 -7.08
N THR A 102 33.05 13.62 -6.83
CA THR A 102 31.98 14.63 -6.76
C THR A 102 31.27 14.83 -8.10
N ILE A 103 32.00 14.96 -9.20
CA ILE A 103 31.40 15.08 -10.55
C ILE A 103 30.62 13.82 -10.91
N ARG A 104 31.13 12.64 -10.53
CA ARG A 104 30.44 11.36 -10.75
C ARG A 104 29.11 11.30 -9.99
N PHE A 105 29.11 11.69 -8.72
CA PHE A 105 27.90 11.69 -7.88
C PHE A 105 26.80 12.63 -8.38
N ILE A 106 27.13 13.88 -8.71
CA ILE A 106 26.13 14.84 -9.24
C ILE A 106 25.55 14.35 -10.57
N ARG A 107 26.39 13.73 -11.42
CA ARG A 107 25.94 13.13 -12.68
C ARG A 107 25.04 11.92 -12.43
N GLU A 108 25.31 11.13 -11.40
CA GLU A 108 24.49 9.99 -11.03
C GLU A 108 23.16 10.42 -10.42
N GLU A 109 23.10 11.39 -9.50
CA GLU A 109 21.83 11.90 -8.94
C GLU A 109 20.88 12.42 -10.02
N SER A 110 21.40 13.27 -10.92
CA SER A 110 20.63 13.77 -12.07
C SER A 110 20.21 12.65 -13.03
N SER A 111 20.95 11.54 -13.07
CA SER A 111 20.56 10.33 -13.79
C SER A 111 19.43 9.58 -13.07
N TYR A 112 19.49 9.38 -11.75
CA TYR A 112 18.46 8.66 -10.98
C TYR A 112 17.10 9.38 -11.02
N LYS A 113 17.07 10.69 -10.77
CA LYS A 113 15.83 11.49 -10.90
C LYS A 113 15.22 11.40 -12.31
N LYS A 114 16.07 11.32 -13.34
CA LYS A 114 15.63 11.12 -14.72
C LYS A 114 15.09 9.70 -14.94
N GLU A 115 15.75 8.67 -14.41
CA GLU A 115 15.29 7.29 -14.44
C GLU A 115 13.91 7.15 -13.76
N HIS A 116 13.71 7.74 -12.57
CA HIS A 116 12.41 7.81 -11.89
C HIS A 116 11.33 8.45 -12.77
N ALA A 117 11.61 9.60 -13.39
CA ALA A 117 10.65 10.27 -14.26
C ALA A 117 10.28 9.41 -15.49
N GLU A 118 11.25 8.70 -16.07
CA GLU A 118 11.02 7.77 -17.18
C GLU A 118 10.18 6.55 -16.75
N GLU A 119 10.39 6.02 -15.56
CA GLU A 119 9.60 4.92 -15.00
C GLU A 119 8.16 5.35 -14.72
N GLN A 120 7.97 6.55 -14.14
CA GLN A 120 6.64 7.12 -13.97
C GLN A 120 5.89 7.22 -15.30
N GLN A 121 6.58 7.62 -16.38
CA GLN A 121 5.96 7.63 -17.71
C GLN A 121 5.59 6.23 -18.22
N LYS A 122 6.41 5.20 -17.94
CA LYS A 122 6.08 3.81 -18.28
C LYS A 122 4.83 3.34 -17.53
N PHE A 123 4.73 3.64 -16.23
CA PHE A 123 3.52 3.36 -15.44
C PHE A 123 2.28 4.06 -16.01
N VAL A 124 2.38 5.35 -16.36
CA VAL A 124 1.26 6.09 -16.99
C VAL A 124 0.80 5.43 -18.29
N GLN A 125 1.74 5.00 -19.15
CA GLN A 125 1.42 4.31 -20.39
C GLN A 125 0.69 2.99 -20.13
N ILE A 126 1.17 2.18 -19.18
CA ILE A 126 0.54 0.91 -18.81
C ILE A 126 -0.87 1.14 -18.24
N ASN A 127 -1.03 2.16 -17.38
CA ASN A 127 -2.34 2.52 -16.83
C ASN A 127 -3.34 2.83 -17.94
N GLN A 128 -2.94 3.58 -18.97
CA GLN A 128 -3.79 3.90 -20.11
C GLN A 128 -4.18 2.62 -20.88
N LEU A 129 -3.23 1.72 -21.12
CA LEU A 129 -3.50 0.45 -21.80
C LEU A 129 -4.47 -0.43 -21.00
N LEU A 130 -4.30 -0.53 -19.67
CA LEU A 130 -5.22 -1.28 -18.81
C LEU A 130 -6.64 -0.70 -18.83
N LEU A 131 -6.79 0.63 -18.82
CA LEU A 131 -8.09 1.28 -18.96
C LEU A 131 -8.75 0.98 -20.32
N GLN A 132 -7.97 1.00 -21.40
CA GLN A 132 -8.44 0.61 -22.73
C GLN A 132 -8.86 -0.87 -22.79
N VAL A 133 -8.15 -1.75 -22.09
CA VAL A 133 -8.50 -3.18 -21.98
C VAL A 133 -9.84 -3.33 -21.29
N SER A 134 -10.04 -2.68 -20.15
CA SER A 134 -11.32 -2.70 -19.44
C SER A 134 -12.46 -2.14 -20.30
N GLU A 135 -12.22 -1.05 -21.03
CA GLU A 135 -13.22 -0.48 -21.95
C GLU A 135 -13.57 -1.45 -23.10
N ALA A 136 -12.58 -2.15 -23.64
CA ALA A 136 -12.80 -3.14 -24.69
C ALA A 136 -13.61 -4.34 -24.19
N ILE A 137 -13.38 -4.80 -22.95
CA ILE A 137 -14.20 -5.82 -22.29
C ILE A 137 -15.64 -5.33 -22.14
N ASP A 138 -15.82 -4.11 -21.64
CA ASP A 138 -17.13 -3.52 -21.39
C ASP A 138 -17.97 -3.36 -22.67
N LYS A 139 -17.31 -3.07 -23.79
CA LYS A 139 -17.93 -2.97 -25.12
C LYS A 139 -18.01 -4.30 -25.86
N ASN A 140 -17.61 -5.41 -25.24
CA ASN A 140 -17.53 -6.75 -25.84
C ASN A 140 -16.70 -6.78 -27.15
N LYS A 141 -15.58 -6.04 -27.17
CA LYS A 141 -14.65 -5.91 -28.32
C LYS A 141 -13.38 -6.75 -28.16
N ILE A 142 -13.37 -7.71 -27.23
CA ILE A 142 -12.19 -8.54 -26.88
C ILE A 142 -11.70 -9.44 -28.04
N PHE A 143 -12.54 -9.70 -29.04
CA PHE A 143 -12.17 -10.51 -30.21
C PHE A 143 -11.77 -9.67 -31.43
N SER A 144 -11.66 -8.36 -31.29
CA SER A 144 -11.24 -7.48 -32.39
C SER A 144 -9.73 -7.47 -32.57
N ASP A 145 -9.26 -7.25 -33.80
CA ASP A 145 -7.82 -7.06 -34.08
C ASP A 145 -7.24 -5.90 -33.28
N ALA A 146 -8.04 -4.88 -33.00
CA ALA A 146 -7.67 -3.75 -32.14
C ALA A 146 -7.36 -4.20 -30.70
N PHE A 147 -8.15 -5.13 -30.14
CA PHE A 147 -7.86 -5.70 -28.83
C PHE A 147 -6.60 -6.55 -28.84
N GLN A 148 -6.37 -7.31 -29.92
CA GLN A 148 -5.14 -8.11 -30.07
C GLN A 148 -3.88 -7.22 -30.12
N GLN A 149 -3.95 -6.05 -30.76
CA GLN A 149 -2.86 -5.10 -30.73
C GLN A 149 -2.67 -4.50 -29.33
N LEU A 150 -3.76 -4.10 -28.68
CA LEU A 150 -3.74 -3.56 -27.32
C LEU A 150 -3.13 -4.56 -26.30
N ALA A 151 -3.48 -5.83 -26.42
CA ALA A 151 -2.93 -6.93 -25.63
C ALA A 151 -1.40 -7.02 -25.77
N ARG A 152 -0.91 -7.05 -27.01
CA ARG A 152 0.53 -7.10 -27.30
C ARG A 152 1.26 -5.87 -26.76
N ASP A 153 0.68 -4.69 -26.94
CA ASP A 153 1.29 -3.44 -26.46
C ASP A 153 1.38 -3.44 -24.92
N LEU A 154 0.33 -3.89 -24.23
CA LEU A 154 0.34 -4.03 -22.77
C LEU A 154 1.43 -5.00 -22.30
N GLU A 155 1.51 -6.19 -22.89
CA GLU A 155 2.50 -7.21 -22.55
C GLU A 155 3.93 -6.70 -22.75
N VAL A 156 4.22 -6.09 -23.90
CA VAL A 156 5.53 -5.50 -24.21
C VAL A 156 5.89 -4.40 -23.22
N LYS A 157 4.96 -3.51 -22.88
CA LYS A 157 5.20 -2.42 -21.93
C LYS A 157 5.41 -2.90 -20.52
N MET A 158 4.65 -3.90 -20.07
CA MET A 158 4.82 -4.54 -18.76
C MET A 158 6.20 -5.19 -18.62
N ARG A 159 6.66 -5.92 -19.66
CA ARG A 159 8.01 -6.49 -19.67
C ARG A 159 9.11 -5.43 -19.66
N ALA A 160 8.94 -4.36 -20.44
CA ALA A 160 9.89 -3.26 -20.48
C ALA A 160 9.98 -2.54 -19.13
N LEU A 161 8.85 -2.30 -18.46
CA LEU A 161 8.84 -1.73 -17.11
C LEU A 161 9.54 -2.65 -16.11
N LEU A 162 9.22 -3.95 -16.12
CA LEU A 162 9.83 -4.93 -15.22
C LEU A 162 11.35 -4.99 -15.37
N GLN A 163 11.86 -5.02 -16.61
CA GLN A 163 13.30 -5.03 -16.84
C GLN A 163 13.95 -3.73 -16.35
N HIS A 164 13.34 -2.59 -16.67
CA HIS A 164 13.88 -1.29 -16.28
C HIS A 164 13.95 -1.14 -14.75
N LEU A 165 12.88 -1.50 -14.04
CA LEU A 165 12.83 -1.39 -12.59
C LEU A 165 13.80 -2.36 -11.92
N ARG A 166 14.03 -3.56 -12.49
CA ARG A 166 15.07 -4.47 -11.99
C ARG A 166 16.46 -3.85 -12.11
N ASP A 167 16.78 -3.33 -13.28
CA ASP A 167 18.09 -2.72 -13.52
C ASP A 167 18.28 -1.50 -12.62
N HIS A 168 17.22 -0.71 -12.40
CA HIS A 168 17.23 0.44 -11.49
C HIS A 168 17.50 0.01 -10.04
N LEU A 169 16.70 -0.91 -9.49
CA LEU A 169 16.84 -1.37 -8.11
C LEU A 169 18.19 -2.06 -7.88
N ASP A 170 18.68 -2.86 -8.85
CA ASP A 170 20.01 -3.49 -8.76
C ASP A 170 21.13 -2.44 -8.69
N LYS A 171 21.02 -1.33 -9.44
CA LYS A 171 21.98 -0.23 -9.34
C LYS A 171 21.93 0.43 -7.96
N GLU A 172 20.74 0.65 -7.41
CA GLU A 172 20.60 1.23 -6.08
C GLU A 172 21.25 0.35 -5.01
N GLU A 173 20.98 -0.95 -5.06
CA GLU A 173 21.52 -1.93 -4.10
C GLU A 173 23.04 -2.07 -4.20
N THR A 174 23.58 -2.02 -5.41
CA THR A 174 25.02 -2.23 -5.65
C THR A 174 25.86 -0.96 -5.48
N TYR A 175 25.26 0.21 -5.70
CA TYR A 175 25.99 1.47 -5.72
C TYR A 175 25.50 2.45 -4.67
N TYR A 176 24.19 2.71 -4.62
CA TYR A 176 23.65 3.78 -3.79
C TYR A 176 23.56 3.43 -2.30
N ILE A 177 22.91 2.32 -1.96
CA ILE A 177 22.74 1.86 -0.57
C ILE A 177 24.10 1.74 0.15
N PRO A 178 25.18 1.23 -0.47
CA PRO A 178 26.51 1.27 0.11
C PRO A 178 27.02 2.68 0.46
N ILE A 179 26.75 3.68 -0.41
CA ILE A 179 27.14 5.07 -0.15
C ILE A 179 26.34 5.62 1.03
N VAL A 180 25.03 5.36 1.09
CA VAL A 180 24.19 5.76 2.23
C VAL A 180 24.77 5.19 3.53
N LYS A 181 25.13 3.90 3.53
CA LYS A 181 25.74 3.23 4.69
C LYS A 181 27.11 3.78 5.07
N GLU A 182 27.91 4.23 4.10
CA GLU A 182 29.22 4.83 4.36
C GLU A 182 29.11 6.27 4.89
N LYS A 183 28.15 7.05 4.38
CA LYS A 183 28.09 8.51 4.59
C LYS A 183 27.17 8.94 5.72
N LEU A 184 26.13 8.17 6.00
CA LEU A 184 25.17 8.48 7.05
C LEU A 184 25.36 7.55 8.24
N SER A 185 25.26 8.10 9.44
CA SER A 185 25.18 7.30 10.64
C SER A 185 23.83 6.56 10.71
N VAL A 186 23.82 5.48 11.48
CA VAL A 186 22.61 4.71 11.78
C VAL A 186 21.47 5.59 12.30
N SER A 187 21.77 6.54 13.19
CA SER A 187 20.75 7.44 13.75
C SER A 187 20.15 8.33 12.67
N GLU A 188 20.98 8.87 11.78
CA GLU A 188 20.51 9.72 10.67
C GLU A 188 19.65 8.94 9.70
N VAL A 189 20.04 7.72 9.33
CA VAL A 189 19.23 6.84 8.48
C VAL A 189 17.88 6.53 9.14
N ASN A 190 17.87 6.18 10.43
CA ASN A 190 16.64 5.91 11.17
C ASN A 190 15.73 7.14 11.25
N ASP A 191 16.30 8.33 11.48
CA ASP A 191 15.54 9.58 11.52
C ASP A 191 14.96 9.94 10.14
N LEU A 192 15.69 9.70 9.06
CA LEU A 192 15.22 9.91 7.68
C LEU A 192 14.06 8.96 7.35
N ILE A 193 14.22 7.67 7.64
CA ILE A 193 13.17 6.67 7.42
C ILE A 193 11.94 6.98 8.27
N GLY A 194 12.12 7.41 9.52
CA GLY A 194 11.02 7.89 10.37
C GLY A 194 10.27 9.08 9.76
N GLN A 195 10.99 10.06 9.19
CA GLN A 195 10.38 11.19 8.49
C GLN A 195 9.63 10.77 7.21
N ILE A 196 10.21 9.86 6.42
CA ILE A 196 9.61 9.31 5.22
C ILE A 196 8.28 8.62 5.58
N MET A 197 8.28 7.75 6.58
CA MET A 197 7.07 7.05 7.03
C MET A 197 6.04 8.04 7.60
N GLY A 198 6.48 9.04 8.37
CA GLY A 198 5.60 10.04 8.99
C GLY A 198 4.91 11.00 8.02
N ARG A 199 5.48 11.25 6.84
CA ARG A 199 4.87 12.09 5.78
C ARG A 199 3.90 11.34 4.88
N ARG A 200 3.94 10.01 4.88
CA ARG A 200 3.08 9.20 4.02
C ARG A 200 1.64 9.18 4.54
N SER A 201 0.70 9.16 3.60
CA SER A 201 -0.71 8.99 3.96
C SER A 201 -0.97 7.57 4.47
N ALA A 202 -1.96 7.41 5.33
CA ALA A 202 -2.43 6.10 5.79
C ALA A 202 -2.76 5.15 4.62
N ALA A 203 -3.34 5.67 3.53
CA ALA A 203 -3.66 4.86 2.34
C ALA A 203 -2.39 4.37 1.62
N THR A 204 -1.38 5.22 1.48
CA THR A 204 -0.09 4.83 0.89
C THR A 204 0.61 3.77 1.73
N MET A 205 0.56 3.91 3.05
CA MET A 205 1.12 2.93 3.95
C MET A 205 0.39 1.59 3.91
N ALA A 206 -0.94 1.61 3.75
CA ALA A 206 -1.70 0.38 3.47
C ALA A 206 -1.20 -0.32 2.22
N ASN A 207 -1.00 0.42 1.12
CA ASN A 207 -0.49 -0.17 -0.13
C ASN A 207 0.91 -0.77 0.04
N ILE A 208 1.79 -0.11 0.80
CA ILE A 208 3.14 -0.64 1.10
C ILE A 208 3.03 -1.94 1.89
N LEU A 209 2.17 -1.98 2.91
CA LEU A 209 1.92 -3.19 3.68
C LEU A 209 1.31 -4.29 2.83
N ASP A 210 0.28 -4.00 2.05
CA ASP A 210 -0.37 -4.96 1.16
C ASP A 210 0.67 -5.59 0.21
N LEU A 211 1.56 -4.78 -0.35
CA LEU A 211 2.63 -5.24 -1.24
C LEU A 211 3.72 -6.06 -0.50
N ALA A 212 4.10 -5.63 0.70
CA ALA A 212 5.06 -6.38 1.53
C ALA A 212 4.48 -7.75 1.95
N LEU A 213 3.19 -7.83 2.19
CA LEU A 213 2.50 -9.03 2.65
C LEU A 213 2.04 -9.94 1.50
N GLU A 214 1.98 -9.44 0.25
CA GLU A 214 1.49 -10.18 -0.93
C GLU A 214 2.29 -11.46 -1.22
N ASN A 215 3.57 -11.51 -0.83
CA ASN A 215 4.46 -12.65 -1.07
C ASN A 215 4.92 -13.38 0.21
N LEU A 216 4.44 -12.94 1.38
CA LEU A 216 4.76 -13.59 2.66
C LEU A 216 3.68 -14.61 3.02
N HIS A 217 4.10 -15.82 3.38
CA HIS A 217 3.20 -16.91 3.76
C HIS A 217 3.38 -17.29 5.24
N GLY A 218 2.27 -17.52 5.94
CA GLY A 218 2.27 -18.10 7.29
C GLY A 218 3.06 -17.28 8.33
N ALA A 219 4.10 -17.90 8.90
CA ALA A 219 4.87 -17.33 10.01
C ALA A 219 5.71 -16.10 9.64
N GLU A 220 6.15 -15.98 8.37
CA GLU A 220 6.96 -14.85 7.91
C GLU A 220 6.12 -13.56 7.82
N ARG A 221 4.85 -13.68 7.43
CA ARG A 221 3.89 -12.57 7.38
C ARG A 221 3.61 -12.00 8.78
N LEU A 222 3.38 -12.89 9.74
CA LEU A 222 3.19 -12.53 11.16
C LEU A 222 4.43 -11.86 11.75
N SER A 223 5.62 -12.39 11.44
CA SER A 223 6.90 -11.82 11.90
C SER A 223 7.11 -10.38 11.40
N VAL A 224 6.88 -10.10 10.12
CA VAL A 224 7.02 -8.74 9.57
C VAL A 224 6.00 -7.77 10.20
N LEU A 225 4.76 -8.22 10.39
CA LEU A 225 3.74 -7.45 11.09
C LEU A 225 4.10 -7.17 12.56
N GLU A 226 4.72 -8.13 13.24
CA GLU A 226 5.16 -8.00 14.63
C GLU A 226 6.32 -7.01 14.77
N HIS A 227 7.35 -7.11 13.93
CA HIS A 227 8.46 -6.15 13.90
C HIS A 227 8.00 -4.73 13.53
N MET A 228 7.06 -4.60 12.58
CA MET A 228 6.48 -3.29 12.24
C MET A 228 5.65 -2.71 13.38
N LYS A 229 4.85 -3.53 14.07
CA LYS A 229 4.12 -3.08 15.27
C LYS A 229 5.06 -2.65 16.38
N GLU A 230 6.16 -3.36 16.59
CA GLU A 230 7.17 -3.02 17.59
C GLU A 230 7.89 -1.70 17.24
N ALA A 231 8.37 -1.57 16.00
CA ALA A 231 9.06 -0.38 15.50
C ALA A 231 8.16 0.87 15.49
N LEU A 232 6.84 0.70 15.40
CA LEU A 232 5.87 1.79 15.27
C LEU A 232 5.01 1.95 16.52
N SER A 233 5.32 1.20 17.58
CA SER A 233 4.62 1.20 18.87
C SER A 233 4.51 2.60 19.46
N GLY A 234 3.29 3.01 19.85
CA GLY A 234 3.04 4.33 20.44
C GLY A 234 2.91 5.48 19.43
N THR A 235 3.08 5.23 18.13
CA THR A 235 2.85 6.24 17.09
C THR A 235 1.38 6.26 16.65
N TYR A 236 0.97 7.30 15.90
CA TYR A 236 -0.34 7.30 15.23
C TYR A 236 -0.48 6.16 14.22
N PHE A 237 0.64 5.59 13.77
CA PHE A 237 0.68 4.45 12.86
C PHE A 237 0.26 3.14 13.54
N ASP A 238 0.71 2.89 14.78
CA ASP A 238 0.27 1.74 15.57
C ASP A 238 -1.25 1.75 15.81
N ARG A 239 -1.82 2.92 16.12
CA ARG A 239 -3.29 3.07 16.23
C ARG A 239 -3.99 2.83 14.90
N TRP A 240 -3.40 3.24 13.79
CA TRP A 240 -3.95 3.03 12.47
C TRP A 240 -3.90 1.55 12.04
N LEU A 241 -2.80 0.84 12.30
CA LEU A 241 -2.66 -0.61 12.10
C LEU A 241 -3.74 -1.41 12.86
N GLN A 242 -4.04 -1.03 14.09
CA GLN A 242 -5.12 -1.66 14.87
C GLN A 242 -6.52 -1.42 14.26
N MET A 243 -6.74 -0.28 13.62
CA MET A 243 -8.02 0.08 13.01
C MET A 243 -8.19 -0.44 11.58
N SER A 244 -7.10 -0.72 10.84
CA SER A 244 -7.14 -1.13 9.44
C SER A 244 -7.58 -2.60 9.24
N GLY A 245 -7.77 -3.36 10.33
CA GLY A 245 -8.13 -4.77 10.27
C GLY A 245 -6.93 -5.70 10.08
N LEU A 246 -5.72 -5.17 9.89
CA LEU A 246 -4.45 -5.91 9.96
C LEU A 246 -4.04 -6.25 11.41
N SER A 247 -5.02 -6.36 12.32
CA SER A 247 -4.75 -6.68 13.72
C SER A 247 -4.23 -8.12 13.81
N LEU A 248 -3.02 -8.28 14.35
CA LEU A 248 -2.40 -9.57 14.68
C LEU A 248 -3.36 -10.52 15.42
N GLU A 249 -4.30 -9.98 16.21
CA GLU A 249 -5.29 -10.76 16.94
C GLU A 249 -6.25 -11.53 16.02
N ALA A 250 -6.63 -10.95 14.86
CA ALA A 250 -7.52 -11.59 13.90
C ALA A 250 -6.82 -12.70 13.09
N GLU A 251 -5.57 -12.49 12.65
CA GLU A 251 -4.79 -13.51 11.94
C GLU A 251 -4.30 -14.64 12.89
N MET A 252 -4.05 -14.33 14.18
CA MET A 252 -3.76 -15.33 15.21
C MET A 252 -4.98 -16.21 15.56
N GLU A 253 -6.20 -15.65 15.50
CA GLU A 253 -7.42 -16.46 15.61
C GLU A 253 -7.62 -17.33 14.37
N GLU A 254 -7.38 -16.81 13.16
CA GLU A 254 -7.56 -17.56 11.91
C GLU A 254 -6.57 -18.75 11.82
N SER A 255 -5.30 -18.53 12.16
CA SER A 255 -4.27 -19.59 12.22
C SER A 255 -4.52 -20.62 13.34
N LYS A 256 -5.05 -20.20 14.50
CA LYS A 256 -5.51 -21.14 15.55
C LYS A 256 -6.71 -21.96 15.09
N THR A 257 -7.66 -21.37 14.37
CA THR A 257 -8.82 -22.11 13.84
C THR A 257 -8.44 -23.11 12.76
N GLU A 258 -7.43 -22.85 11.92
CA GLU A 258 -6.94 -23.84 10.95
C GLU A 258 -6.21 -25.03 11.61
N ILE A 259 -5.44 -24.77 12.68
CA ILE A 259 -4.78 -25.82 13.47
C ILE A 259 -5.82 -26.65 14.24
N ASP A 260 -6.83 -26.01 14.82
CA ASP A 260 -7.93 -26.72 15.48
C ASP A 260 -8.75 -27.53 14.46
N GLN A 261 -9.06 -26.99 13.27
CA GLN A 261 -9.82 -27.75 12.27
C GLN A 261 -9.09 -29.00 11.75
N ARG A 262 -7.74 -28.96 11.65
CA ARG A 262 -6.92 -30.15 11.34
C ARG A 262 -6.89 -31.16 12.50
N SER A 263 -6.95 -30.67 13.73
CA SER A 263 -7.02 -31.50 14.94
C SER A 263 -8.41 -32.16 15.09
N TYR A 264 -9.48 -31.42 14.84
CA TYR A 264 -10.88 -31.89 14.85
C TYR A 264 -11.18 -32.89 13.71
N LYS A 265 -10.54 -32.77 12.54
CA LYS A 265 -10.69 -33.76 11.45
C LYS A 265 -10.00 -35.09 11.73
N ARG A 266 -9.05 -35.15 12.67
CA ARG A 266 -8.36 -36.41 13.05
C ARG A 266 -9.06 -37.18 14.17
N GLN A 267 -10.01 -36.56 14.88
CA GLN A 267 -10.78 -37.17 15.96
C GLN A 267 -12.27 -37.41 15.65
N ARG A 268 -12.80 -36.91 14.51
CA ARG A 268 -14.19 -37.14 14.10
C ARG A 268 -14.35 -38.35 13.15
N SER A 269 -13.67 -39.44 13.49
CA SER A 269 -14.02 -40.79 13.02
C SER A 269 -14.23 -41.69 14.22
N GLU A 270 -15.07 -41.25 15.16
CA GLU A 270 -15.78 -42.11 16.11
C GLU A 270 -16.82 -41.27 16.88
N SER A 271 -18.07 -41.73 16.83
CA SER A 271 -19.19 -41.40 17.74
C SER A 271 -20.00 -40.11 17.49
N ILE A 272 -21.28 -40.32 17.21
CA ILE A 272 -22.39 -39.36 17.16
C ILE A 272 -23.09 -39.39 18.53
N GLU A 273 -23.43 -38.23 19.10
CA GLU A 273 -24.78 -37.84 19.59
C GLU A 273 -24.77 -36.80 20.73
N ASN A 274 -25.75 -35.89 20.61
CA ASN A 274 -26.48 -35.13 21.64
C ASN A 274 -25.94 -33.78 22.20
N GLU A 275 -26.61 -32.70 21.74
CA GLU A 275 -26.98 -31.46 22.45
C GLU A 275 -27.84 -31.78 23.71
N PRO A 276 -27.90 -30.93 24.78
CA PRO A 276 -28.65 -29.65 24.71
C PRO A 276 -28.21 -28.46 25.62
N SER A 277 -28.40 -27.24 25.09
CA SER A 277 -28.97 -26.00 25.69
C SER A 277 -28.69 -25.52 27.15
N SER A 278 -28.26 -24.26 27.33
CA SER A 278 -29.10 -23.11 27.81
C SER A 278 -28.38 -21.94 28.57
N LEU A 279 -28.76 -20.71 28.20
CA LEU A 279 -29.00 -19.44 28.96
C LEU A 279 -27.94 -18.76 29.86
N SER A 280 -27.66 -17.47 29.60
CA SER A 280 -27.98 -16.34 30.53
C SER A 280 -27.69 -14.94 29.92
N SER A 281 -28.52 -13.97 30.37
CA SER A 281 -28.80 -12.60 29.92
C SER A 281 -27.87 -11.47 30.44
N LYS A 282 -27.75 -10.33 29.72
CA LYS A 282 -28.26 -8.98 30.14
C LYS A 282 -27.79 -7.79 29.26
N GLN A 283 -28.69 -6.80 29.17
CA GLN A 283 -28.58 -5.38 28.77
C GLN A 283 -28.57 -5.02 27.26
N GLU A 284 -29.76 -5.01 26.66
CA GLU A 284 -30.03 -4.25 25.43
C GLU A 284 -30.08 -2.74 25.73
N VAL A 285 -29.22 -1.98 25.05
CA VAL A 285 -29.29 -0.52 24.96
C VAL A 285 -30.22 -0.17 23.81
N ASP A 286 -31.20 0.71 24.04
CA ASP A 286 -32.22 1.11 23.05
C ASP A 286 -31.62 2.01 21.94
N ILE A 287 -31.07 1.33 20.94
CA ILE A 287 -30.50 1.88 19.69
C ILE A 287 -31.54 2.71 18.92
N GLY A 288 -32.85 2.41 19.08
CA GLY A 288 -33.93 3.07 18.34
C GLY A 288 -34.07 4.56 18.68
N ASN A 289 -33.94 4.92 19.96
CA ASN A 289 -34.02 6.30 20.40
C ASN A 289 -32.78 7.13 19.99
N MET A 290 -31.61 6.50 19.93
CA MET A 290 -30.35 7.14 19.53
C MET A 290 -30.33 7.48 18.03
N LEU A 291 -30.85 6.58 17.19
CA LEU A 291 -31.00 6.80 15.74
C LEU A 291 -31.97 7.95 15.42
N LYS A 292 -33.02 8.13 16.22
CA LYS A 292 -34.02 9.19 16.03
C LYS A 292 -33.42 10.58 16.28
N MET A 293 -32.59 10.73 17.31
CA MET A 293 -31.90 11.99 17.66
C MET A 293 -30.79 12.37 16.66
N LEU A 294 -30.12 11.38 16.08
CA LEU A 294 -29.09 11.60 15.06
C LEU A 294 -29.70 12.01 13.71
N ARG A 295 -30.83 11.41 13.31
CA ARG A 295 -31.54 11.80 12.08
C ARG A 295 -32.06 13.24 12.12
N SER A 296 -32.58 13.70 13.26
CA SER A 296 -33.06 15.10 13.40
C SER A 296 -31.91 16.11 13.34
N ASN A 297 -30.73 15.79 13.89
CA ASN A 297 -29.55 16.64 13.81
C ASN A 297 -28.90 16.67 12.42
N LEU A 298 -28.93 15.56 11.69
CA LEU A 298 -28.40 15.47 10.32
C LEU A 298 -29.25 16.27 9.32
N ALA A 299 -30.57 16.25 9.48
CA ALA A 299 -31.49 17.01 8.63
C ALA A 299 -31.40 18.52 8.86
N ALA A 300 -31.07 18.97 10.07
CA ALA A 300 -30.98 20.38 10.42
C ALA A 300 -29.68 21.08 9.96
N LYS A 301 -28.63 20.32 9.60
CA LYS A 301 -27.28 20.88 9.34
C LYS A 301 -26.78 20.82 7.89
N MET A 302 -27.51 20.25 6.93
CA MET A 302 -26.97 20.06 5.57
C MET A 302 -27.97 20.38 4.45
N SER A 303 -27.65 21.40 3.64
CA SER A 303 -28.33 21.71 2.37
C SER A 303 -27.58 21.19 1.13
N ARG A 304 -26.93 20.00 1.20
CA ARG A 304 -26.12 19.47 0.07
C ARG A 304 -26.30 17.97 -0.17
N GLY A 305 -26.15 17.59 -1.44
CA GLY A 305 -26.88 16.52 -2.14
C GLY A 305 -26.76 15.04 -1.69
N PRO A 306 -27.65 14.19 -2.22
CA PRO A 306 -28.09 12.92 -1.62
C PRO A 306 -27.02 11.80 -1.56
N ARG A 307 -25.99 11.85 -2.41
CA ARG A 307 -24.99 10.76 -2.52
C ARG A 307 -23.99 10.74 -1.36
N LYS A 308 -23.58 11.92 -0.87
CA LYS A 308 -22.65 12.05 0.28
C LYS A 308 -23.36 11.77 1.61
N GLN A 309 -24.65 12.10 1.69
CA GLN A 309 -25.50 11.78 2.84
C GLN A 309 -25.67 10.26 3.04
N ALA A 310 -25.82 9.50 1.94
CA ALA A 310 -25.95 8.05 1.99
C ALA A 310 -24.67 7.35 2.47
N GLN A 311 -23.49 7.83 2.05
CA GLN A 311 -22.20 7.27 2.49
C GLN A 311 -21.91 7.59 3.96
N LEU A 312 -22.13 8.83 4.40
CA LEU A 312 -21.97 9.20 5.81
C LEU A 312 -22.94 8.42 6.71
N SER A 313 -24.19 8.23 6.27
CA SER A 313 -25.17 7.43 7.04
C SER A 313 -24.76 5.97 7.19
N LYS A 314 -24.16 5.36 6.15
CA LYS A 314 -23.62 4.00 6.22
C LYS A 314 -22.45 3.88 7.21
N LEU A 315 -21.54 4.85 7.19
CA LEU A 315 -20.39 4.87 8.11
C LEU A 315 -20.82 5.08 9.57
N ILE A 316 -21.80 5.95 9.82
CA ILE A 316 -22.33 6.16 11.17
C ILE A 316 -23.04 4.91 11.69
N LEU A 317 -23.80 4.19 10.84
CA LEU A 317 -24.44 2.93 11.22
C LEU A 317 -23.40 1.86 11.58
N ALA A 318 -22.34 1.72 10.78
CA ALA A 318 -21.25 0.78 11.06
C ALA A 318 -20.56 1.07 12.41
N VAL A 319 -20.40 2.34 12.79
CA VAL A 319 -19.84 2.73 14.10
C VAL A 319 -20.80 2.42 15.26
N LEU A 320 -22.11 2.60 15.06
CA LEU A 320 -23.12 2.31 16.08
C LEU A 320 -23.29 0.81 16.33
N GLU A 321 -23.26 0.00 15.27
CA GLU A 321 -23.40 -1.45 15.31
C GLU A 321 -22.15 -2.16 15.84
N ASN A 322 -21.00 -1.47 15.89
CA ASN A 322 -19.75 -2.04 16.36
C ASN A 322 -19.79 -2.30 17.88
N SER A 323 -19.80 -3.57 18.29
CA SER A 323 -19.85 -4.01 19.69
C SER A 323 -18.54 -3.80 20.46
N SER A 324 -17.42 -3.60 19.78
CA SER A 324 -16.11 -3.40 20.43
C SER A 324 -15.87 -1.95 20.89
N LEU A 325 -16.72 -1.01 20.46
CA LEU A 325 -16.60 0.40 20.84
C LEU A 325 -17.48 0.75 22.04
N THR A 326 -16.90 1.45 23.01
CA THR A 326 -17.67 2.06 24.10
C THR A 326 -18.55 3.21 23.57
N ASN A 327 -19.64 3.53 24.28
CA ASN A 327 -20.53 4.63 23.89
C ASN A 327 -19.79 5.98 23.75
N GLY A 328 -18.77 6.24 24.57
CA GLY A 328 -17.93 7.43 24.46
C GLY A 328 -17.12 7.46 23.15
N GLN A 329 -16.53 6.32 22.77
CA GLN A 329 -15.78 6.18 21.51
C GLN A 329 -16.71 6.31 20.30
N LYS A 330 -17.88 5.65 20.32
CA LYS A 330 -18.89 5.77 19.26
C LYS A 330 -19.27 7.25 19.02
N MET A 331 -19.56 7.98 20.09
CA MET A 331 -19.97 9.38 20.00
C MET A 331 -18.85 10.32 19.56
N SER A 332 -17.58 10.02 19.92
CA SER A 332 -16.42 10.77 19.45
C SER A 332 -16.18 10.55 17.95
N THR A 333 -16.21 9.29 17.52
CA THR A 333 -16.00 8.89 16.12
C THR A 333 -17.09 9.43 15.20
N ILE A 334 -18.37 9.35 15.61
CA ILE A 334 -19.49 9.92 14.85
C ILE A 334 -19.35 11.44 14.71
N ARG A 335 -18.88 12.13 15.75
CA ARG A 335 -18.63 13.58 15.71
C ARG A 335 -17.53 13.93 14.71
N CYS A 336 -16.40 13.21 14.75
CA CYS A 336 -15.32 13.39 13.78
C CYS A 336 -15.79 13.10 12.34
N LEU A 337 -16.55 12.03 12.10
CA LEU A 337 -17.09 11.73 10.77
C LEU A 337 -18.02 12.84 10.26
N THR A 338 -18.83 13.43 11.15
CA THR A 338 -19.74 14.53 10.80
C THR A 338 -18.98 15.84 10.53
N ASP A 339 -17.92 16.11 11.31
CA ASP A 339 -17.09 17.31 11.16
C ASP A 339 -16.20 17.25 9.92
N SER A 340 -15.68 16.07 9.56
CA SER A 340 -14.87 15.85 8.35
C SER A 340 -15.66 16.08 7.06
N VAL A 341 -16.98 15.87 7.08
CA VAL A 341 -17.85 16.19 5.94
C VAL A 341 -18.22 17.68 5.89
N SER A 342 -18.10 18.39 7.02
CA SER A 342 -18.48 19.80 7.16
C SER A 342 -17.32 20.78 6.85
N ARG A 343 -16.06 20.33 6.88
CA ARG A 343 -14.87 21.17 6.60
C ARG A 343 -14.32 20.91 5.19
N ILE A 344 -14.78 21.69 4.23
CA ILE A 344 -14.00 22.02 3.01
C ILE A 344 -13.78 23.54 3.05
N PRO A 345 -12.54 24.04 2.96
CA PRO A 345 -12.29 25.47 2.85
C PRO A 345 -12.94 26.01 1.57
N VAL A 346 -13.71 27.08 1.72
CA VAL A 346 -14.06 27.96 0.60
C VAL A 346 -12.74 28.48 0.06
N THR A 347 -12.38 28.12 -1.18
CA THR A 347 -11.28 28.75 -1.88
C THR A 347 -11.69 30.19 -2.17
N GLU A 348 -11.26 31.12 -1.32
CA GLU A 348 -11.25 32.54 -1.65
C GLU A 348 -10.30 32.74 -2.84
N GLY A 349 -10.85 33.33 -3.91
CA GLY A 349 -10.08 33.72 -5.08
C GLY A 349 -9.11 34.83 -4.72
N LEU A 350 -7.89 34.73 -5.26
CA LEU A 350 -7.01 35.87 -5.41
C LEU A 350 -6.61 35.97 -6.87
N SER A 351 -7.18 37.00 -7.49
CA SER A 351 -6.68 37.66 -8.69
C SER A 351 -5.31 38.27 -8.42
N ALA A 352 -4.35 38.03 -9.32
CA ALA A 352 -3.48 39.03 -9.94
C ALA A 352 -2.64 38.33 -11.01
#